data_AF-A0A6V8KMP1-F1
#
_entry.id   AF-A0A6V8KMP1-F1
#
_cell.length_a   1.000
_cell.length_b   1.000
_cell.length_c   1.000
_cell.angle_alpha   90.00
_cell.angle_beta   90.00
_cell.angle_gamma   90.00
#
_symmetry.space_group_name_H-M   'P 1'
#
loop_
_entity.id
_entity.type
_entity.pdbx_description
1 polymer ?
#
loop_
_entity_poly.entity_id
_entity_poly.type
_entity_poly.pdbx_seq_one_letter_code
_entity_poly.pdbx_strand_id
1 'polypeptide(L)'
;MVSGGGTGVGKQIAHTLAGQGDRVVIIGRRRELLAQARAEINEATGTDHVADTLVGRAGTPADVAAAIRYITSPEAGYLTGQIIGLNGGAVLGR
;
A
#
# COMPACT_ATOMS: atom_id res chain seq x y z
N MET A 1 -2.29 0.40 -5.52
CA MET A 1 -1.81 1.65 -4.88
C MET A 1 -2.73 2.77 -5.30
N VAL A 2 -3.25 3.56 -4.35
CA VAL A 2 -4.13 4.69 -4.64
C VAL A 2 -3.44 6.00 -4.23
N SER A 3 -3.12 6.83 -5.22
CA SER A 3 -2.61 8.19 -4.98
C SER A 3 -3.75 9.11 -4.58
N GLY A 4 -3.62 9.83 -3.45
CA GLY A 4 -4.66 10.73 -2.95
C GLY A 4 -5.75 10.05 -2.11
N GLY A 5 -5.42 8.93 -1.46
CA GLY A 5 -6.38 8.09 -0.70
C GLY A 5 -6.88 8.63 0.64
N GLY A 6 -6.56 9.88 1.02
CA GLY A 6 -6.84 10.40 2.36
C GLY A 6 -8.25 10.97 2.57
N THR A 7 -8.91 11.54 1.55
CA THR A 7 -10.18 12.27 1.76
C THR A 7 -11.20 12.21 0.62
N GLY A 8 -10.79 11.95 -0.63
CA GLY A 8 -11.64 12.09 -1.82
C GLY A 8 -11.91 10.78 -2.56
N VAL A 9 -11.99 10.84 -3.89
CA VAL A 9 -12.22 9.68 -4.78
C VAL A 9 -11.23 8.55 -4.51
N GLY A 10 -9.96 8.88 -4.26
CA GLY A 10 -8.95 7.89 -3.87
C GLY A 10 -9.29 7.15 -2.57
N LYS A 11 -9.93 7.81 -1.60
CA LYS A 11 -10.37 7.14 -0.35
C LYS A 11 -11.49 6.15 -0.63
N GLN A 12 -12.47 6.54 -1.45
CA GLN A 12 -13.58 5.65 -1.83
C GLN A 12 -13.12 4.46 -2.66
N ILE A 13 -12.21 4.66 -3.61
CA ILE A 13 -11.59 3.55 -4.36
C ILE A 13 -10.86 2.61 -3.39
N ALA A 14 -10.11 3.15 -2.43
CA ALA A 14 -9.44 2.34 -1.42
C ALA A 14 -10.44 1.55 -0.56
N HIS A 15 -11.55 2.18 -0.17
CA HIS A 15 -12.59 1.54 0.62
C HIS A 15 -13.29 0.39 -0.12
N THR A 16 -13.60 0.58 -1.40
CA THR A 16 -14.22 -0.46 -2.24
C THR A 16 -13.28 -1.64 -2.44
N LEU A 17 -12.02 -1.37 -2.79
CA LEU A 17 -11.01 -2.42 -2.98
C LEU A 17 -10.78 -3.19 -1.67
N ALA A 18 -10.62 -2.48 -0.55
CA ALA A 18 -10.48 -3.12 0.76
C ALA A 18 -11.69 -4.00 1.11
N GLY A 19 -12.91 -3.53 0.85
CA GLY A 19 -14.14 -4.29 1.10
C GLY A 19 -14.29 -5.54 0.23
N GLN A 20 -13.58 -5.61 -0.90
CA GLN A 20 -13.50 -6.80 -1.76
C GLN A 20 -12.41 -7.78 -1.30
N GLY A 21 -11.70 -7.48 -0.21
CA GLY A 21 -10.57 -8.25 0.29
C GLY A 21 -9.23 -7.89 -0.37
N ASP A 22 -9.21 -6.89 -1.25
CA ASP A 22 -7.96 -6.44 -1.87
C ASP A 22 -7.13 -5.64 -0.87
N ARG A 23 -5.82 -5.86 -0.90
CA ARG A 23 -4.88 -5.08 -0.09
C ARG A 23 -4.54 -3.78 -0.78
N VAL A 24 -4.83 -2.67 -0.10
CA VAL A 24 -4.67 -1.32 -0.64
C VAL A 24 -3.66 -0.50 0.16
N VAL A 25 -2.87 0.26 -0.58
CA VAL A 25 -1.93 1.26 -0.03
C VAL A 25 -2.42 2.64 -0.45
N ILE A 26 -2.69 3.49 0.54
CA ILE A 26 -3.05 4.90 0.34
C ILE A 26 -1.84 5.80 0.60
N ILE A 27 -1.56 6.72 -0.34
CA ILE A 27 -0.44 7.68 -0.24
C ILE A 27 -0.93 9.13 -0.32
N GLY A 28 -0.26 10.01 0.41
CA GLY A 28 -0.60 11.42 0.51
C GLY A 28 0.34 12.21 1.43
N ARG A 29 0.21 13.53 1.43
CA ARG A 29 1.10 14.45 2.17
C ARG A 29 0.66 14.75 3.61
N ARG A 30 -0.62 14.51 3.93
CA ARG A 30 -1.23 14.84 5.23
C ARG A 30 -1.38 13.56 6.04
N ARG A 31 -0.48 13.36 7.01
CA ARG A 31 -0.33 12.11 7.76
C ARG A 31 -1.58 11.77 8.58
N GLU A 32 -2.20 12.78 9.17
CA GLU A 32 -3.37 12.65 10.04
C GLU A 32 -4.56 12.10 9.24
N LEU A 33 -4.78 12.62 8.03
CA LEU A 33 -5.86 12.18 7.15
C LEU A 33 -5.62 10.78 6.58
N LEU A 34 -4.37 10.39 6.36
CA LEU A 34 -4.05 9.01 5.97
C LEU A 34 -4.27 8.03 7.12
N ALA A 35 -3.91 8.42 8.35
CA ALA A 35 -4.17 7.61 9.54
C ALA A 35 -5.67 7.46 9.79
N GLN A 36 -6.44 8.54 9.66
CA GLN A 36 -7.90 8.53 9.73
C GLN A 36 -8.51 7.60 8.67
N ALA A 37 -8.13 7.76 7.40
CA ALA A 37 -8.62 6.93 6.31
C ALA A 37 -8.25 5.45 6.49
N ARG A 38 -7.05 5.15 6.99
CA ARG A 38 -6.65 3.77 7.34
C ARG A 38 -7.54 3.21 8.45
N ALA A 39 -7.77 3.97 9.51
CA ALA A 39 -8.60 3.51 10.63
C ALA A 39 -10.03 3.23 10.18
N GLU A 40 -10.63 4.16 9.42
CA GLU A 40 -11.97 3.99 8.83
C GLU A 40 -12.06 2.74 7.95
N ILE A 41 -11.09 2.54 7.05
CA ILE A 41 -11.07 1.39 6.14
C ILE A 41 -10.90 0.08 6.94
N ASN A 42 -9.93 0.04 7.87
CA ASN A 42 -9.65 -1.15 8.67
C ASN A 42 -10.81 -1.53 9.60
N GLU A 43 -11.51 -0.55 10.16
CA GLU A 43 -12.72 -0.77 10.96
C GLU A 43 -13.84 -1.35 10.10
N ALA A 44 -14.02 -0.81 8.88
CA ALA A 44 -15.04 -1.29 7.95
C ALA A 44 -14.75 -2.69 7.38
N THR A 45 -13.48 -3.08 7.28
CA THR A 45 -13.08 -4.37 6.68
C THR A 45 -12.61 -5.42 7.70
N GLY A 46 -12.47 -5.04 8.97
CA GLY A 46 -12.06 -5.94 10.05
C GLY A 46 -10.60 -6.42 9.96
N THR A 47 -9.75 -5.70 9.23
CA THR A 47 -8.46 -6.23 8.79
C THR A 47 -7.27 -5.33 9.12
N ASP A 48 -6.56 -5.65 10.20
CA ASP A 48 -5.16 -5.22 10.38
C ASP A 48 -4.24 -6.36 9.95
N HIS A 49 -3.95 -6.43 8.64
CA HIS A 49 -3.22 -7.52 7.98
C HIS A 49 -1.72 -7.59 8.29
N VAL A 50 -1.27 -7.09 9.44
CA VAL A 50 0.14 -7.20 9.84
C VAL A 50 0.52 -8.66 10.02
N ALA A 51 -0.39 -9.48 10.57
CA ALA A 51 -0.19 -10.92 10.77
C ALA A 51 0.04 -11.67 9.46
N ASP A 52 -0.50 -11.18 8.35
CA ASP A 52 -0.35 -11.82 7.04
C ASP A 52 1.03 -11.53 6.43
N THR A 53 1.75 -10.50 6.92
CA THR A 53 3.06 -10.13 6.39
C THR A 53 4.16 -11.04 6.93
N LEU A 54 4.94 -11.66 6.03
CA LEU A 54 6.13 -12.41 6.40
C LEU A 54 7.22 -11.53 7.04
N VAL A 55 7.20 -10.24 6.74
CA VAL A 55 8.08 -9.24 7.37
C VAL A 55 7.61 -8.87 8.78
N GLY A 56 6.39 -9.27 9.20
CA GLY A 56 5.88 -9.11 10.55
C GLY A 56 5.58 -7.67 10.97
N ARG A 57 5.43 -6.75 10.01
CA ARG A 57 5.09 -5.34 10.27
C ARG A 57 4.31 -4.74 9.12
N ALA A 58 3.54 -3.70 9.44
CA ALA A 58 2.96 -2.83 8.42
C ALA A 58 4.06 -2.19 7.55
N GLY A 59 3.78 -2.07 6.27
CA GLY A 59 4.58 -1.25 5.35
C GLY A 59 4.50 0.23 5.74
N THR A 60 5.59 0.95 5.49
CA THR A 60 5.70 2.39 5.73
C THR A 60 5.88 3.13 4.41
N PRO A 61 5.58 4.44 4.34
CA PRO A 61 5.90 5.24 3.17
C PRO A 61 7.38 5.18 2.76
N ALA A 62 8.29 4.98 3.73
CA ALA A 62 9.72 4.84 3.47
C ALA A 62 10.06 3.56 2.68
N ASP A 63 9.33 2.46 2.89
CA ASP A 63 9.52 1.22 2.13
C ASP A 63 9.19 1.43 0.65
N VAL A 64 8.10 2.15 0.37
CA VAL A 64 7.70 2.51 -1.00
C VAL A 64 8.70 3.46 -1.63
N ALA A 65 9.13 4.50 -0.91
CA ALA A 65 10.12 5.46 -1.39
C ALA A 65 11.46 4.79 -1.71
N ALA A 66 11.89 3.82 -0.89
CA ALA A 66 13.10 3.05 -1.13
C ALA A 66 13.00 2.19 -2.40
N ALA A 67 11.87 1.52 -2.61
CA ALA A 67 11.63 0.74 -3.82
C ALA A 67 11.59 1.63 -5.08
N ILE A 68 10.88 2.77 -5.03
CA ILE A 68 10.86 3.73 -6.14
C ILE A 68 12.26 4.22 -6.45
N ARG A 69 13.02 4.63 -5.42
CA ARG A 69 14.40 5.09 -5.59
C ARG A 69 15.24 4.06 -6.34
N TYR A 70 15.14 2.79 -5.97
CA TYR A 70 15.83 1.70 -6.67
C TYR A 70 15.34 1.56 -8.12
N ILE A 71 14.03 1.47 -8.36
CA ILE A 71 13.48 1.26 -9.71
C ILE A 71 13.84 2.41 -10.67
N THR A 72 14.00 3.63 -10.16
CA THR A 72 14.40 4.79 -10.95
C THR A 72 15.92 4.98 -11.06
N SER A 73 16.71 4.14 -10.40
CA SER A 73 18.18 4.23 -10.39
C SER A 73 18.81 3.52 -11.59
N PRO A 74 20.03 3.88 -12.02
CA PRO A 74 20.75 3.20 -13.09
C PRO A 74 20.91 1.68 -12.86
N GLU A 75 20.99 1.26 -11.59
CA GLU A 75 21.14 -0.13 -11.18
C GLU A 75 19.94 -1.00 -11.58
N ALA A 76 18.76 -0.41 -11.74
CA ALA A 76 17.55 -1.09 -12.20
C ALA A 76 17.46 -1.18 -13.73
N GLY A 77 18.54 -0.91 -14.48
CA GLY A 77 18.51 -0.83 -15.95
C GLY A 77 18.02 -2.09 -16.70
N TYR A 78 17.97 -3.25 -16.03
CA TYR A 78 17.44 -4.50 -16.61
C TYR A 78 16.01 -4.85 -16.14
N LEU A 79 15.41 -4.02 -15.27
CA LEU A 79 14.09 -4.24 -14.68
C LEU A 79 13.03 -3.56 -15.56
N THR A 80 12.34 -4.35 -16.40
CA THR A 80 11.27 -3.86 -17.27
C THR A 80 10.07 -4.81 -17.35
N GLY A 81 8.88 -4.28 -17.59
CA GLY A 81 7.64 -5.04 -17.76
C GLY A 81 7.14 -5.78 -16.51
N GLN A 82 7.65 -5.45 -15.32
CA GLN A 82 7.32 -6.15 -14.08
C GLN A 82 6.25 -5.43 -13.25
N ILE A 83 5.43 -6.21 -12.56
CA ILE A 83 4.56 -5.75 -11.46
C ILE A 83 5.24 -6.11 -10.14
N ILE A 84 5.69 -5.11 -9.39
CA ILE A 84 6.48 -5.32 -8.16
C ILE A 84 5.60 -5.14 -6.94
N GLY A 85 5.30 -6.24 -6.25
CA GLY A 85 4.52 -6.25 -5.02
C GLY A 85 5.32 -5.77 -3.81
N LEU A 86 4.97 -4.60 -3.25
CA LEU A 86 5.54 -4.08 -2.00
C LEU A 86 4.59 -4.32 -0.83
N ASN A 87 4.45 -5.58 -0.44
CA ASN A 87 3.38 -6.01 0.45
C ASN A 87 3.87 -6.79 1.69
N GLY A 88 5.16 -6.72 2.01
CA GLY A 88 5.75 -7.41 3.17
C GLY A 88 5.65 -8.93 3.10
N GLY A 89 5.48 -9.52 1.91
CA GLY A 89 5.31 -10.97 1.73
C GLY A 89 3.89 -11.49 1.95
N ALA A 90 2.91 -10.60 2.19
CA ALA A 90 1.55 -11.04 2.51
C ALA A 90 0.72 -11.54 1.31
N VAL A 91 1.25 -11.48 0.08
CA VAL A 91 0.82 -12.37 -1.01
C VAL A 91 2.09 -12.89 -1.64
N LEU A 92 2.24 -14.20 -1.63
CA LEU A 92 3.25 -14.92 -2.40
C LEU A 92 2.73 -15.08 -3.83
N GLY A 93 3.63 -14.95 -4.81
CA GLY A 93 3.31 -14.80 -6.23
C GLY A 93 2.20 -15.71 -6.74
N ARG A 94 1.35 -15.14 -7.60
CA ARG A 94 0.48 -15.89 -8.50
C ARG A 94 1.08 -15.82 -9.91
#